data_AF-A0A822EEN7-F1
#
_entry.id   AF-A0A822EEN7-F1
#
_cell.length_a   1.000
_cell.length_b   1.000
_cell.length_c   1.000
_cell.angle_alpha   90.00
_cell.angle_beta   90.00
_cell.angle_gamma   90.00
#
_symmetry.space_group_name_H-M   'P 1'
#
loop_
_entity.id
_entity.type
_entity.pdbx_description
1 polymer ?
#
loop_
_entity_poly.entity_id
_entity_poly.type
_entity_poly.pdbx_seq_one_letter_code
_entity_poly.pdbx_strand_id
1 'polypeptide(L)'
;HGGINQLGGVFVNGRPLPDFVRQSIVDLAKQGVRPCDISRQLRVSHGCVSKILGRYHDTGSIRPGIIGGSKPKVATPKVVDAINNYKSQAPTMFAWEIRERLIADGICDADKVPSV
;
A
#
# COMPACT_ATOMS: atom_id res chain seq x y z
N HIS A 1 -1.36 12.56 17.96
CA HIS A 1 -1.88 13.94 18.16
C HIS A 1 -2.41 14.46 16.83
N GLY A 2 -3.68 14.91 16.80
CA GLY A 2 -4.25 15.57 15.62
C GLY A 2 -3.74 17.01 15.49
N GLY A 3 -3.65 17.51 14.27
CA GLY A 3 -3.30 18.90 13.95
C GLY A 3 -4.49 19.64 13.35
N ILE A 4 -4.40 20.97 13.31
CA ILE A 4 -5.35 21.85 12.64
C ILE A 4 -4.63 22.51 11.46
N ASN A 5 -5.22 22.44 10.27
CA ASN A 5 -4.66 23.07 9.07
C ASN A 5 -5.04 24.56 8.98
N GLN A 6 -4.51 25.26 7.98
CA GLN A 6 -4.77 26.70 7.76
C GLN A 6 -6.24 27.05 7.47
N LEU A 7 -7.06 26.06 7.08
CA LEU A 7 -8.49 26.21 6.84
C LEU A 7 -9.32 25.88 8.09
N GLY A 8 -8.67 25.59 9.23
CA GLY A 8 -9.34 25.21 10.48
C GLY A 8 -9.87 23.77 10.47
N GLY A 9 -9.40 22.92 9.57
CA GLY A 9 -9.77 21.50 9.48
C GLY A 9 -8.84 20.61 10.28
N VAL A 10 -9.42 19.61 10.95
CA VAL A 10 -8.67 18.64 11.77
C VAL A 10 -8.09 17.55 10.88
N PHE A 11 -6.84 17.16 11.14
CA PHE A 11 -6.16 16.09 10.42
C PHE A 11 -5.20 15.33 11.33
N VAL A 12 -4.74 14.17 10.87
CA VAL A 12 -3.70 13.38 11.55
C VAL A 12 -2.52 13.18 10.60
N ASN A 13 -1.35 13.70 10.98
CA ASN A 13 -0.13 13.56 10.17
C ASN A 13 0.19 12.10 9.87
N GLY A 14 0.50 11.80 8.60
CA GLY A 14 0.83 10.45 8.14
C GLY A 14 -0.35 9.49 8.04
N ARG A 15 -1.59 9.93 8.30
CA ARG A 15 -2.80 9.11 8.17
C ARG A 15 -3.71 9.64 7.04
N PRO A 16 -4.44 8.76 6.34
CA PRO A 16 -5.48 9.19 5.41
C PRO A 16 -6.56 10.04 6.10
N LEU A 17 -7.25 10.88 5.31
CA LEU A 17 -8.51 11.46 5.76
C LEU A 17 -9.55 10.37 6.07
N PRO A 18 -10.45 10.59 7.04
CA PRO A 18 -11.54 9.66 7.30
C PRO A 18 -12.40 9.42 6.05
N ASP A 19 -12.89 8.19 5.89
CA ASP A 19 -13.64 7.78 4.69
C ASP A 19 -14.89 8.64 4.46
N PHE A 20 -15.59 9.07 5.52
CA PHE A 20 -16.75 9.94 5.37
C PHE A 20 -16.38 11.29 4.72
N VAL A 21 -15.22 11.88 5.05
CA VAL A 21 -14.75 13.14 4.43
C VAL A 21 -14.39 12.90 2.97
N ARG A 22 -13.75 11.77 2.66
CA ARG A 22 -13.37 11.37 1.31
C ARG A 22 -14.62 11.16 0.43
N GLN A 23 -15.66 10.57 1.00
CA GLN A 23 -16.96 10.42 0.36
C GLN A 23 -17.61 11.78 0.10
N SER A 24 -17.66 12.68 1.08
CA SER A 24 -18.21 14.04 0.90
C SER A 24 -17.48 14.84 -0.18
N ILE A 25 -16.16 14.67 -0.33
CA ILE A 25 -15.39 15.29 -1.43
C ILE A 25 -15.92 14.83 -2.80
N VAL A 26 -16.13 13.53 -2.96
CA VAL A 26 -16.63 12.95 -4.22
C VAL A 26 -18.09 13.33 -4.47
N ASP A 27 -18.94 13.31 -3.44
CA ASP A 27 -20.36 13.64 -3.58
C ASP A 27 -20.57 15.10 -3.99
N LEU A 28 -19.85 16.04 -3.38
CA LEU A 28 -19.91 17.45 -3.76
C LEU A 28 -19.39 17.68 -5.19
N ALA A 29 -18.34 16.98 -5.59
CA ALA A 29 -17.84 17.06 -6.97
C ALA A 29 -18.86 16.53 -7.98
N LYS A 30 -19.56 15.43 -7.66
CA LYS A 30 -20.65 14.89 -8.50
C LYS A 30 -21.85 15.85 -8.61
N GLN A 31 -22.08 16.67 -7.59
CA GLN A 31 -23.09 17.74 -7.61
C GLN A 31 -22.62 18.99 -8.38
N GLY A 32 -21.42 18.96 -8.99
CA GLY A 32 -20.88 20.08 -9.77
C GLY A 32 -20.20 21.17 -8.93
N VAL A 33 -19.96 20.93 -7.63
CA VAL A 33 -19.26 21.88 -6.77
C VAL A 33 -17.78 21.93 -7.17
N ARG A 34 -17.24 23.14 -7.33
CA ARG A 34 -15.84 23.33 -7.74
C ARG A 34 -14.88 22.82 -6.66
N PRO A 35 -13.74 22.20 -7.01
CA PRO A 35 -12.77 21.70 -6.04
C PRO A 35 -12.28 22.73 -5.01
N CYS A 36 -12.15 23.99 -5.41
CA CYS A 36 -11.76 25.08 -4.50
C CYS A 36 -12.85 25.39 -3.46
N ASP A 37 -14.12 25.23 -3.80
CA ASP A 37 -15.25 25.42 -2.88
C ASP A 37 -15.39 24.20 -1.95
N ILE A 38 -15.19 22.98 -2.47
CA ILE A 38 -15.12 21.75 -1.65
C ILE A 38 -14.02 21.88 -0.59
N SER A 39 -12.83 22.36 -0.98
CA SER A 39 -11.70 22.59 -0.08
C SER A 39 -12.06 23.52 1.08
N ARG A 40 -12.74 24.64 0.80
CA ARG A 40 -13.18 25.60 1.82
C ARG A 40 -14.29 25.04 2.71
N GLN A 41 -15.31 24.40 2.12
CA GLN A 41 -16.46 23.87 2.86
C GLN A 41 -16.05 22.74 3.81
N LEU A 42 -15.23 21.80 3.35
CA LEU A 42 -14.78 20.66 4.15
C LEU A 42 -13.52 20.97 4.98
N ARG A 43 -12.97 22.18 4.83
CA ARG A 43 -11.71 22.61 5.46
C ARG A 43 -10.55 21.64 5.19
N VAL A 44 -10.52 21.06 3.99
CA VAL A 44 -9.46 20.16 3.52
C VAL A 44 -8.58 20.91 2.55
N SER A 45 -7.25 20.69 2.58
CA SER A 45 -6.35 21.37 1.65
C SER A 45 -6.68 21.07 0.19
N HIS A 46 -6.55 22.08 -0.67
CA HIS A 46 -6.86 21.96 -2.10
C HIS A 46 -6.11 20.79 -2.77
N GLY A 47 -4.83 20.60 -2.43
CA GLY A 47 -4.04 19.47 -2.94
C GLY A 47 -4.56 18.09 -2.51
N CYS A 48 -5.17 17.98 -1.32
CA CYS A 48 -5.79 16.74 -0.87
C CYS A 48 -7.10 16.47 -1.63
N VAL A 49 -7.95 17.48 -1.82
CA VAL A 49 -9.17 17.39 -2.64
C VAL A 49 -8.82 16.94 -4.06
N SER A 50 -7.88 17.63 -4.71
CA SER A 50 -7.43 17.30 -6.07
C SER A 50 -6.90 15.86 -6.17
N LYS A 51 -6.09 15.41 -5.21
CA LYS A 51 -5.55 14.05 -5.17
C LYS A 51 -6.63 12.98 -5.00
N ILE A 52 -7.65 13.23 -4.17
CA ILE A 52 -8.77 12.31 -3.97
C ILE A 52 -9.62 12.21 -5.23
N LEU A 53 -9.98 13.36 -5.82
CA LEU A 53 -10.78 13.39 -7.04
C LEU A 53 -10.05 12.73 -8.21
N GLY A 54 -8.76 13.04 -8.43
CA GLY A 54 -7.97 12.39 -9.48
C GLY A 54 -7.96 10.87 -9.35
N ARG A 55 -7.65 10.34 -8.15
CA ARG A 55 -7.70 8.90 -7.90
C ARG A 55 -9.10 8.31 -8.11
N TYR A 56 -10.14 9.03 -7.70
CA TYR A 56 -11.52 8.58 -7.89
C TYR A 56 -11.87 8.49 -9.39
N HIS A 57 -11.44 9.44 -10.20
CA HIS A 57 -11.62 9.38 -11.66
C HIS A 57 -10.86 8.19 -12.27
N ASP A 58 -9.65 7.90 -11.81
CA ASP A 58 -8.83 6.81 -12.35
C ASP A 58 -9.30 5.41 -11.92
N THR A 59 -9.84 5.28 -10.70
CA THR A 59 -10.07 3.96 -10.06
C THR A 59 -11.50 3.71 -9.60
N GLY A 60 -12.35 4.74 -9.52
CA GLY A 60 -13.68 4.68 -8.92
C GLY A 60 -13.69 4.48 -7.40
N SER A 61 -12.53 4.41 -6.73
CA SER A 61 -12.44 4.09 -5.31
C SER A 61 -12.18 5.32 -4.44
N ILE A 62 -13.00 5.50 -3.41
CA ILE A 62 -12.71 6.46 -2.35
C ILE A 62 -11.64 5.96 -1.40
N ARG A 63 -11.30 4.67 -1.38
CA ARG A 63 -10.39 4.12 -0.37
C ARG A 63 -8.96 4.65 -0.57
N PRO A 64 -8.22 4.99 0.51
CA PRO A 64 -6.82 5.32 0.38
C PRO A 64 -6.02 4.14 -0.21
N GLY A 65 -4.88 4.45 -0.83
CA GLY A 65 -3.95 3.41 -1.23
C GLY A 65 -3.40 2.64 -0.02
N ILE A 66 -2.85 1.45 -0.26
CA ILE A 66 -2.15 0.70 0.78
C ILE A 66 -0.94 1.52 1.23
N ILE A 67 -0.86 1.81 2.53
CA ILE A 67 0.24 2.55 3.15
C ILE A 67 1.06 1.57 3.98
N GLY A 68 2.37 1.60 3.78
CA GLY A 68 3.30 0.71 4.47
C GLY A 68 3.50 -0.62 3.74
N GLY A 69 4.19 -1.54 4.41
CA GLY A 69 4.69 -2.78 3.83
C GLY A 69 6.10 -2.63 3.25
N SER A 70 6.77 -3.77 3.10
CA SER A 70 8.07 -3.88 2.44
C SER A 70 7.92 -4.76 1.20
N LYS A 71 8.66 -4.44 0.14
CA LYS A 71 8.84 -5.40 -0.95
C LYS A 71 9.67 -6.58 -0.42
N PRO A 72 9.31 -7.84 -0.73
CA PRO A 72 10.12 -8.99 -0.35
C PRO A 72 11.56 -8.83 -0.87
N LYS A 73 12.53 -8.80 0.04
CA LYS A 73 13.96 -8.65 -0.34
C LYS A 73 14.62 -9.99 -0.71
N VAL A 74 14.24 -11.05 -0.01
CA VAL A 74 14.83 -12.40 -0.13
C VAL A 74 13.81 -13.45 -0.60
N ALA A 75 12.55 -13.32 -0.17
CA ALA A 75 11.44 -14.16 -0.61
C ALA A 75 10.86 -13.66 -1.95
N THR A 76 11.71 -13.61 -2.98
CA THR A 76 11.25 -13.28 -4.34
C THR A 76 10.38 -14.42 -4.89
N PRO A 77 9.50 -14.17 -5.88
CA PRO A 77 8.65 -15.22 -6.44
C PRO A 77 9.44 -16.46 -6.89
N LYS A 78 10.58 -16.25 -7.57
CA LYS A 78 11.49 -17.34 -8.00
C LYS A 78 11.95 -18.22 -6.82
N VAL A 79 12.28 -17.61 -5.69
CA VAL A 79 12.74 -18.32 -4.48
C VAL A 79 11.58 -19.10 -3.85
N VAL A 80 10.40 -18.48 -3.74
CA VAL A 80 9.20 -19.13 -3.21
C VAL A 80 8.79 -20.33 -4.07
N ASP A 81 8.82 -20.19 -5.40
CA ASP A 81 8.49 -21.27 -6.33
C ASP A 81 9.48 -22.44 -6.21
N ALA A 82 10.78 -22.14 -6.06
CA ALA A 82 11.80 -23.16 -5.82
C ALA A 82 11.58 -23.91 -4.51
N ILE A 83 11.30 -23.20 -3.40
CA ILE A 83 10.98 -23.80 -2.11
C ILE A 83 9.77 -24.73 -2.23
N ASN A 84 8.70 -24.29 -2.90
CA ASN A 84 7.50 -25.08 -3.13
C ASN A 84 7.80 -26.34 -3.95
N ASN A 85 8.64 -26.24 -4.99
CA ASN A 85 9.06 -27.38 -5.79
C ASN A 85 9.87 -28.39 -4.98
N TYR A 86 10.84 -27.95 -4.17
CA TYR A 86 11.62 -28.83 -3.31
C TYR A 86 10.75 -29.56 -2.30
N LYS A 87 9.80 -28.84 -1.65
CA LYS A 87 8.84 -29.44 -0.72
C LYS A 87 7.85 -30.38 -1.39
N SER A 88 7.47 -30.12 -2.64
CA SER A 88 6.57 -31.00 -3.38
C SER A 88 7.26 -32.31 -3.78
N GLN A 89 8.56 -32.26 -4.11
CA GLN A 89 9.36 -33.44 -4.43
C GLN A 89 9.77 -34.24 -3.19
N ALA A 90 10.07 -33.54 -2.09
CA ALA A 90 10.44 -34.15 -0.82
C ALA A 90 9.78 -33.41 0.36
N PRO A 91 8.54 -33.80 0.75
CA PRO A 91 7.79 -33.14 1.82
C PRO A 91 8.52 -33.10 3.17
N THR A 92 9.36 -34.10 3.43
CA THR A 92 10.17 -34.25 4.64
C THR A 92 11.43 -33.40 4.67
N MET A 93 11.80 -32.73 3.56
CA MET A 93 13.01 -31.90 3.47
C MET A 93 12.99 -30.79 4.54
N PHE A 94 14.03 -30.71 5.36
CA PHE A 94 14.16 -29.71 6.42
C PHE A 94 14.46 -28.32 5.84
N ALA A 95 14.16 -27.28 6.61
CA ALA A 95 14.38 -25.89 6.18
C ALA A 95 15.85 -25.57 5.88
N TRP A 96 16.79 -26.15 6.63
CA TRP A 96 18.21 -25.98 6.38
C TRP A 96 18.65 -26.66 5.07
N GLU A 97 18.08 -27.81 4.73
CA GLU A 97 18.34 -28.51 3.45
C GLU A 97 17.83 -27.69 2.26
N ILE A 98 16.65 -27.08 2.40
CA ILE A 98 16.11 -26.15 1.40
C ILE A 98 17.04 -24.96 1.21
N ARG A 99 17.55 -24.39 2.31
CA ARG A 99 18.49 -23.26 2.25
C ARG A 99 19.77 -23.63 1.50
N GLU A 100 20.38 -24.77 1.83
CA GLU A 100 21.58 -25.26 1.14
C GLU A 100 21.30 -25.51 -0.35
N ARG A 101 20.13 -26.08 -0.66
CA ARG A 101 19.72 -26.36 -2.04
C ARG A 101 19.50 -25.09 -2.86
N LEU A 102 18.88 -24.07 -2.28
CA LEU A 102 18.70 -22.76 -2.93
C LEU A 102 20.03 -22.11 -3.32
N ILE A 103 21.08 -22.29 -2.49
CA ILE A 103 22.43 -21.81 -2.79
C ILE A 103 23.09 -22.70 -3.85
N ALA A 104 23.04 -24.02 -3.66
CA ALA A 104 23.66 -24.99 -4.56
C ALA A 104 23.12 -24.91 -6.00
N ASP A 105 21.81 -24.69 -6.16
CA ASP A 105 21.14 -24.55 -7.45
C ASP A 105 21.26 -23.10 -8.01
N GLY A 106 22.00 -22.20 -7.34
CA GLY A 106 22.24 -20.83 -7.79
C GLY A 106 20.99 -19.94 -7.80
N ILE A 107 19.98 -20.28 -7.01
CA ILE A 107 18.72 -19.53 -6.90
C ILE A 107 18.89 -18.33 -5.96
N CYS A 108 19.66 -18.52 -4.88
CA CYS A 108 20.02 -17.50 -3.91
C CYS A 108 21.54 -17.41 -3.74
N ASP A 109 22.05 -16.19 -3.58
CA ASP A 109 23.38 -15.96 -3.02
C ASP A 109 23.38 -16.27 -1.51
N ALA A 110 24.54 -16.61 -0.92
CA ALA A 110 24.64 -16.97 0.50
C ALA A 110 24.21 -15.84 1.46
N ASP A 111 24.31 -14.58 1.02
CA ASP A 111 23.89 -13.37 1.74
C ASP A 111 22.41 -12.99 1.51
N LYS A 112 21.76 -13.58 0.49
CA LYS A 112 20.37 -13.28 0.11
C LYS A 112 19.42 -14.46 0.23
N VAL A 113 19.90 -15.61 0.71
CA VAL A 113 19.06 -16.77 0.98
C VAL A 113 18.10 -16.46 2.14
N PRO A 114 16.79 -16.71 2.00
CA PRO A 114 15.86 -16.48 3.09
C PRO A 114 16.12 -17.43 4.26
N SER A 115 15.78 -16.99 5.46
CA SER A 115 15.49 -17.89 6.58
C SER A 115 14.18 -18.62 6.25
N VAL A 116 14.30 -19.89 5.86
CA VAL A 116 13.21 -20.82 5.55
C VAL A 116 12.68 -21.46 6.82
#